data_AF-X0T035-F1
#
_entry.id   AF-X0T035-F1
#
_cell.length_a   1.000
_cell.length_b   1.000
_cell.length_c   1.000
_cell.angle_alpha   90.00
_cell.angle_beta   90.00
_cell.angle_gamma   90.00
#
_symmetry.space_group_name_H-M   'P 1'
#
loop_
_entity.id
_entity.type
_entity.pdbx_description
1 polymer ?
#
loop_
_entity_poly.entity_id
_entity_poly.type
_entity_poly.pdbx_seq_one_letter_code
_entity_poly.pdbx_strand_id
1 'polypeptide(L)'
;MSVPTKGKTLHNTTADGASKNVKDIVFWGNGDTFALISKASSQEEGWMKSTKAMQTSQGVVVQVTTQQRNPDGSYAIAEALTFVPFVTISEERNDKNEVTSRTII
;
A
#
# COMPACT_ATOMS: atom_id res chain seq x y z
N MET A 1 -10.90 31.12 -9.96
CA MET A 1 -10.13 30.04 -10.62
C MET A 1 -9.58 29.16 -9.51
N SER A 2 -10.02 27.89 -9.41
CA SER A 2 -9.48 26.96 -8.41
C SER A 2 -8.07 26.55 -8.83
N VAL A 3 -7.10 26.71 -7.93
CA VAL A 3 -5.75 26.18 -8.11
C VAL A 3 -5.87 24.67 -8.36
N PRO A 4 -5.21 24.09 -9.38
CA PRO A 4 -5.22 22.65 -9.57
C PRO A 4 -4.55 22.02 -8.35
N THR A 5 -5.33 21.34 -7.51
CA THR A 5 -4.76 20.54 -6.42
C THR A 5 -3.90 19.45 -7.04
N LYS A 6 -2.60 19.47 -6.75
CA LYS A 6 -1.67 18.40 -7.11
C LYS A 6 -2.25 17.07 -6.62
N GLY A 7 -2.56 16.17 -7.54
CA GLY A 7 -3.17 14.87 -7.23
C GLY A 7 -2.28 13.98 -6.35
N LYS A 8 -2.89 13.04 -5.64
CA LYS A 8 -2.19 12.09 -4.76
C LYS A 8 -1.27 11.15 -5.57
N THR A 9 -0.13 10.80 -5.01
CA THR A 9 0.76 9.77 -5.58
C THR A 9 0.27 8.38 -5.22
N LEU A 10 -0.13 7.57 -6.21
CA LEU A 10 -0.73 6.23 -5.97
C LEU A 10 0.25 5.06 -6.16
N HIS A 11 1.40 5.28 -6.82
CA HIS A 11 2.32 4.22 -7.24
C HIS A 11 3.36 3.78 -6.19
N ASN A 12 3.34 4.34 -4.97
CA ASN A 12 4.29 3.96 -3.92
C ASN A 12 4.09 2.50 -3.49
N THR A 13 5.19 1.74 -3.42
CA THR A 13 5.21 0.33 -3.00
C THR A 13 6.05 0.05 -1.75
N THR A 14 6.90 1.01 -1.36
CA THR A 14 7.76 0.96 -0.16
C THR A 14 7.84 2.33 0.52
N ALA A 15 8.30 2.37 1.77
CA ALA A 15 8.57 3.60 2.51
C ALA A 15 9.61 4.48 1.80
N ASP A 16 10.69 3.88 1.28
CA ASP A 16 11.72 4.61 0.52
C ASP A 16 11.16 5.26 -0.75
N GLY A 17 10.30 4.54 -1.47
CA GLY A 17 9.59 5.11 -2.61
C GLY A 17 8.65 6.25 -2.19
N ALA A 18 7.96 6.09 -1.06
CA ALA A 18 7.08 7.12 -0.52
C ALA A 18 7.83 8.39 -0.12
N SER A 19 8.99 8.29 0.55
CA SER A 19 9.81 9.45 0.94
C SER A 19 10.27 10.29 -0.25
N LYS A 20 10.52 9.67 -1.41
CA LYS A 20 10.86 10.39 -2.66
C LYS A 20 9.66 11.15 -3.24
N ASN A 21 8.46 10.60 -3.06
CA ASN A 21 7.24 11.03 -3.71
C ASN A 21 6.33 11.91 -2.84
N VAL A 22 6.50 11.86 -1.52
CA VAL A 22 5.70 12.56 -0.50
C VAL A 22 6.70 13.24 0.44
N LYS A 23 7.05 14.49 0.15
CA LYS A 23 8.22 15.17 0.77
C LYS A 23 8.07 15.45 2.26
N ASP A 24 6.85 15.48 2.76
CA ASP A 24 6.48 15.77 4.14
C ASP A 24 6.12 14.50 4.93
N ILE A 25 6.30 13.31 4.35
CA ILE A 25 6.05 12.06 5.06
C ILE A 25 7.10 11.87 6.16
N VAL A 26 6.64 11.52 7.36
CA VAL A 26 7.48 11.21 8.51
C VAL A 26 7.15 9.79 8.96
N PHE A 27 8.18 8.95 9.06
CA PHE A 27 8.06 7.58 9.58
C PHE A 27 8.64 7.52 10.98
N TRP A 28 7.92 6.88 11.91
CA TRP A 28 8.45 6.45 13.20
C TRP A 28 8.39 4.93 13.25
N GLY A 29 9.54 4.28 13.40
CA GLY A 29 9.68 2.83 13.24
C GLY A 29 9.89 2.39 11.78
N ASN A 30 9.59 1.13 11.47
CA ASN A 30 9.70 0.58 10.11
C ASN A 30 8.47 0.97 9.26
N GLY A 31 8.64 1.84 8.26
CA GLY A 31 7.56 2.25 7.36
C GLY A 31 6.99 1.13 6.49
N ASP A 32 7.70 0.00 6.37
CA ASP A 32 7.32 -1.18 5.60
C ASP A 32 6.89 -2.35 6.50
N THR A 33 6.48 -2.10 7.76
CA THR A 33 5.90 -3.13 8.64
C THR A 33 4.76 -3.89 7.95
N PHE A 34 3.92 -3.20 7.19
CA PHE A 34 2.96 -3.80 6.27
C PHE A 34 3.52 -3.73 4.84
N ALA A 35 4.08 -4.83 4.37
CA ALA A 35 4.62 -4.94 3.03
C ALA A 35 3.48 -4.98 1.99
N LEU A 36 3.64 -4.23 0.89
CA LEU A 36 2.66 -4.27 -0.20
C LEU A 36 2.68 -5.64 -0.90
N ILE A 37 1.50 -6.28 -0.98
CA ILE A 37 1.26 -7.53 -1.72
C ILE A 37 0.64 -7.22 -3.08
N SER A 38 -0.39 -6.37 -3.11
CA SER A 38 -1.09 -6.01 -4.34
C SER A 38 -1.68 -4.61 -4.24
N LYS A 39 -1.77 -3.92 -5.38
CA LYS A 39 -2.45 -2.63 -5.50
C LYS A 39 -3.12 -2.53 -6.86
N ALA A 40 -4.33 -2.00 -6.85
CA ALA A 40 -5.02 -1.50 -8.05
C ALA A 40 -5.55 -0.10 -7.76
N SER A 41 -5.50 0.79 -8.74
CA SER A 41 -6.04 2.15 -8.58
C SER A 41 -6.41 2.75 -9.92
N SER A 42 -7.43 3.61 -9.91
CA SER A 42 -7.79 4.46 -11.05
C SER A 42 -7.97 5.90 -10.57
N GLN A 43 -7.21 6.82 -11.16
CA GLN A 43 -7.29 8.25 -10.80
C GLN A 43 -8.57 8.89 -11.34
N GLU A 44 -8.96 8.52 -12.56
CA GLU A 44 -10.17 9.00 -13.23
C GLU A 44 -11.42 8.52 -12.47
N GLU A 45 -11.50 7.21 -12.20
CA GLU A 45 -12.58 6.61 -11.42
C GLU A 45 -12.48 6.94 -9.90
N GLY A 46 -11.36 7.52 -9.48
CA GLY A 46 -11.18 8.08 -8.14
C GLY A 46 -11.01 7.05 -7.02
N TRP A 47 -10.56 5.83 -7.29
CA TRP A 47 -10.42 4.79 -6.27
C TRP A 47 -9.06 4.12 -6.25
N MET A 48 -8.71 3.56 -5.09
CA MET A 48 -7.58 2.66 -4.93
C MET A 48 -7.91 1.55 -3.95
N LYS A 49 -7.39 0.35 -4.24
CA LYS A 49 -7.39 -0.81 -3.36
C LYS A 49 -5.96 -1.26 -3.16
N SER A 50 -5.56 -1.50 -1.91
CA SER A 50 -4.27 -2.11 -1.60
C SER A 50 -4.45 -3.27 -0.63
N THR A 51 -3.78 -4.37 -0.93
CA THR A 51 -3.56 -5.49 -0.01
C THR A 51 -2.14 -5.40 0.51
N LYS A 52 -1.98 -5.33 1.83
CA LYS A 52 -0.68 -5.36 2.49
C LYS A 52 -0.66 -6.48 3.52
N ALA A 53 0.53 -6.92 3.87
CA ALA A 53 0.68 -7.97 4.84
C ALA A 53 1.83 -7.70 5.81
N MET A 54 1.62 -8.01 7.08
CA MET A 54 2.62 -7.89 8.14
C MET A 54 3.00 -9.29 8.60
N GLN A 55 4.28 -9.63 8.44
CA GLN A 55 4.83 -10.89 8.94
C GLN A 55 4.81 -10.91 10.47
N THR A 56 4.39 -12.04 11.04
CA THR A 56 4.47 -12.31 12.48
C THR A 56 5.26 -13.59 12.72
N SER A 57 5.48 -13.95 13.99
CA SER A 57 6.14 -15.21 14.36
C SER A 57 5.31 -16.46 14.08
N GLN A 58 4.00 -16.34 13.84
CA GLN A 58 3.08 -17.49 13.70
C GLN A 58 2.26 -17.49 12.40
N GLY A 59 2.48 -16.53 11.53
CA GLY A 59 1.68 -16.32 10.33
C GLY A 59 1.76 -14.87 9.84
N VAL A 60 0.75 -14.43 9.12
CA VAL A 60 0.70 -13.10 8.52
C VAL A 60 -0.62 -12.41 8.86
N VAL A 61 -0.56 -11.12 9.20
CA VAL A 61 -1.75 -10.26 9.24
C VAL A 61 -1.93 -9.66 7.85
N VAL A 62 -3.05 -9.96 7.20
CA VAL A 62 -3.42 -9.41 5.90
C VAL A 62 -4.40 -8.26 6.08
N GLN A 63 -4.05 -7.10 5.53
CA GLN A 63 -4.88 -5.91 5.48
C GLN A 63 -5.31 -5.63 4.06
N VAL A 64 -6.59 -5.35 3.86
CA VAL A 64 -7.11 -4.76 2.62
C VAL A 64 -7.69 -3.39 2.95
N THR A 65 -7.24 -2.36 2.25
CA THR A 65 -7.81 -1.00 2.33
C THR A 65 -8.31 -0.60 0.96
N THR A 66 -9.55 -0.11 0.90
CA THR A 66 -10.12 0.58 -0.25
C THR A 66 -10.34 2.04 0.12
N GLN A 67 -9.89 2.95 -0.73
CA GLN A 67 -10.21 4.38 -0.67
C GLN A 67 -10.95 4.77 -1.94
N GLN A 68 -12.12 5.38 -1.80
CA GLN A 68 -12.97 5.87 -2.88
C GLN A 68 -13.13 7.38 -2.73
N ARG A 69 -12.91 8.14 -3.81
CA ARG A 69 -13.26 9.56 -3.91
C ARG A 69 -14.75 9.66 -4.21
N ASN A 70 -15.47 10.40 -3.37
CA ASN A 70 -16.88 10.68 -3.53
C ASN A 70 -17.10 11.83 -4.53
N PRO A 71 -18.31 11.99 -5.09
CA PRO A 71 -18.62 13.08 -6.02
C PRO A 71 -18.39 14.49 -5.43
N ASP A 72 -18.52 14.65 -4.11
CA ASP A 72 -18.26 15.91 -3.40
C ASP A 72 -16.75 16.17 -3.14
N GLY A 73 -15.87 15.28 -3.59
CA GLY A 73 -14.42 15.36 -3.39
C GLY A 73 -13.93 14.80 -2.05
N SER A 74 -14.83 14.38 -1.15
CA SER A 74 -14.47 13.66 0.07
C SER A 74 -14.01 12.23 -0.23
N TYR A 75 -13.54 11.50 0.78
CA TYR A 75 -13.11 10.12 0.62
C TYR A 75 -13.85 9.18 1.57
N ALA A 76 -14.40 8.10 1.02
CA ALA A 76 -14.86 6.94 1.77
C ALA A 76 -13.73 5.92 1.89
N ILE A 77 -13.60 5.30 3.07
CA ILE A 77 -12.56 4.31 3.38
C ILE A 77 -13.24 3.03 3.87
N ALA A 78 -12.77 1.88 3.39
CA ALA A 78 -13.13 0.58 3.92
C ALA A 78 -11.87 -0.23 4.20
N GLU A 79 -11.79 -0.84 5.38
CA GLU A 79 -10.65 -1.67 5.79
C GLU A 79 -11.13 -3.04 6.26
N ALA A 80 -10.34 -4.05 5.94
CA ALA A 80 -10.50 -5.40 6.46
C ALA A 80 -9.13 -5.92 6.89
N LEU A 81 -9.11 -6.62 8.03
CA LEU A 81 -7.93 -7.26 8.59
C LEU A 81 -8.26 -8.70 8.91
N THR A 82 -7.35 -9.61 8.57
CA THR A 82 -7.45 -11.01 8.98
C THR A 82 -6.08 -11.55 9.32
N PHE A 83 -6.00 -12.40 10.35
CA PHE A 83 -4.79 -13.16 10.63
C PHE A 83 -4.87 -14.50 9.90
N VAL A 84 -3.83 -14.81 9.15
CA VAL A 84 -3.67 -16.07 8.44
C VAL A 84 -2.52 -16.84 9.12
N PRO A 85 -2.80 -17.94 9.83
CA PRO A 85 -1.78 -18.69 10.54
C PRO A 85 -0.94 -19.52 9.55
N PHE A 86 0.30 -19.81 9.95
CA PHE A 86 1.20 -20.77 9.29
C PHE A 86 1.59 -20.44 7.84
N VAL A 87 1.45 -19.17 7.42
CA VAL A 87 1.90 -18.65 6.13
C VAL A 87 3.03 -17.64 6.30
N THR A 88 3.78 -17.37 5.23
CA THR A 88 4.83 -16.36 5.19
C THR A 88 4.70 -15.46 3.96
N ILE A 89 5.26 -14.25 4.05
CA ILE A 89 5.46 -13.39 2.88
C ILE A 89 6.69 -13.89 2.12
N SER A 90 6.52 -14.20 0.84
CA SER A 90 7.59 -14.50 -0.10
C SER A 90 7.86 -13.28 -1.00
N GLU A 91 9.13 -13.00 -1.28
CA GLU A 91 9.55 -11.92 -2.16
C GLU A 91 10.19 -12.49 -3.42
N GLU A 92 9.77 -11.99 -4.58
CA GLU A 92 10.49 -12.19 -5.83
C GLU A 92 11.45 -11.03 -6.05
N ARG A 93 12.66 -11.33 -6.54
CA ARG A 93 13.71 -10.35 -6.76
C ARG A 93 14.28 -10.45 -8.17
N ASN A 94 14.65 -9.32 -8.74
CA ASN A 94 15.34 -9.27 -10.03
C ASN A 94 16.86 -9.51 -9.89
N ASP A 95 17.58 -9.50 -11.02
CA ASP A 95 19.05 -9.69 -11.07
C ASP A 95 19.85 -8.64 -10.28
N LYS A 96 19.23 -7.49 -9.95
CA LYS A 96 19.81 -6.43 -9.12
C LYS A 96 19.45 -6.57 -7.63
N ASN A 97 18.85 -7.70 -7.26
CA ASN A 97 18.37 -7.99 -5.90
C ASN A 97 17.24 -7.05 -5.42
N GLU A 98 16.54 -6.37 -6.32
CA GLU A 98 15.40 -5.51 -6.00
C GLU A 98 14.11 -6.33 -5.95
N VAL A 99 13.25 -6.07 -4.96
CA VAL A 99 11.96 -6.76 -4.83
C VAL A 99 11.02 -6.31 -5.94
N THR A 100 10.56 -7.26 -6.77
CA THR A 100 9.65 -7.02 -7.90
C THR A 100 8.21 -7.39 -7.59
N SER A 101 8.00 -8.42 -6.76
CA SER A 101 6.67 -8.87 -6.36
C SER A 101 6.70 -9.51 -4.96
N ARG A 102 5.51 -9.66 -4.35
CA ARG A 102 5.33 -10.40 -3.11
C ARG A 102 4.09 -11.29 -3.18
N THR A 103 4.18 -12.46 -2.58
CA THR A 103 3.05 -13.39 -2.43
C THR A 103 2.99 -13.90 -0.99
N ILE A 104 1.83 -14.45 -0.60
CA ILE A 104 1.65 -15.15 0.67
C ILE A 104 1.63 -16.63 0.34
N ILE A 105 2.51 -17.42 0.99
CA ILE A 105 2.68 -18.86 0.78
C ILE A 105 2.56 -19.64 2.08
#